data_AF-A0AAN6J469-F1
#
_entry.id   AF-A0AAN6J469-F1
#
_cell.length_a   1.000
_cell.length_b   1.000
_cell.length_c   1.000
_cell.angle_alpha   90.00
_cell.angle_beta   90.00
_cell.angle_gamma   90.00
#
_symmetry.space_group_name_H-M   'P 1'
#
loop_
_entity.id
_entity.type
_entity.pdbx_description
1 polymer ?
#
loop_
_entity_poly.entity_id
_entity_poly.type
_entity_poly.pdbx_seq_one_letter_code
_entity_poly.pdbx_strand_id
1 'polypeptide(L)'
;MAEATVDPPLPLLYVAIFAPVRNRYRKIYAPRTFLGSVPEKDRTPQERASGSHWFGDFRQLSDRFVLQHNSLDAYLYLQFLKVIIGICLLGCLLALPILFPINARGGGTASQLDILTIGNVVKKNHLWAHVAIGWAFFLAIPIFITSRQS
;
A
#
# COMPACT_ATOMS: atom_id res chain seq x y z
N MET A 1 -24.67 -13.81 11.46
CA MET A 1 -23.79 -13.02 10.56
C MET A 1 -24.52 -11.74 10.13
N ALA A 2 -24.94 -10.89 11.07
CA ALA A 2 -25.76 -9.72 10.79
C ALA A 2 -25.48 -8.57 11.78
N GLU A 3 -24.24 -8.08 11.85
CA GLU A 3 -23.86 -6.92 12.68
C GLU A 3 -22.80 -6.01 12.01
N ALA A 4 -22.75 -5.94 10.68
CA ALA A 4 -21.71 -5.17 9.98
C ALA A 4 -22.24 -3.96 9.18
N THR A 5 -23.50 -3.54 9.36
CA THR A 5 -24.15 -2.62 8.42
C THR A 5 -24.57 -1.25 8.95
N VAL A 6 -24.29 -0.86 10.20
CA VAL A 6 -24.78 0.44 10.73
C VAL A 6 -23.72 1.38 11.29
N ASP A 7 -22.52 0.91 11.66
CA ASP A 7 -21.48 1.83 12.14
C ASP A 7 -20.56 2.25 10.99
N PRO A 8 -20.38 3.57 10.71
CA PRO A 8 -19.26 3.98 9.90
C PRO A 8 -18.01 3.41 10.58
N PRO A 9 -17.13 2.68 9.86
CA PRO A 9 -16.02 2.02 10.51
C PRO A 9 -15.23 3.11 11.22
N LEU A 10 -15.19 3.05 12.56
CA LEU A 10 -14.63 4.09 13.43
C LEU A 10 -13.31 4.69 12.89
N PRO A 11 -12.39 3.90 12.28
CA PRO A 11 -11.19 4.44 11.65
C PRO A 11 -11.46 5.48 10.55
N LEU A 12 -12.45 5.28 9.69
CA LEU A 12 -12.81 6.24 8.64
C LEU A 12 -13.34 7.54 9.24
N LEU A 13 -14.13 7.47 10.31
CA LEU A 13 -14.62 8.63 11.02
C LEU A 13 -13.45 9.42 11.65
N TYR A 14 -12.54 8.74 12.34
CA TYR A 14 -11.34 9.38 12.92
C TYR A 14 -10.48 10.04 11.85
N VAL A 15 -10.24 9.38 10.71
CA VAL A 15 -9.45 9.93 9.59
C VAL A 15 -10.16 11.13 8.96
N ALA A 16 -11.48 11.06 8.78
CA ALA A 16 -12.28 12.14 8.22
C ALA A 16 -12.30 13.39 9.11
N ILE A 17 -12.28 13.24 10.44
CA ILE A 17 -12.17 14.34 11.39
C ILE A 17 -10.72 14.85 11.49
N PHE A 18 -9.74 13.95 11.46
CA PHE A 18 -8.32 14.30 11.56
C PHE A 18 -7.83 15.15 10.39
N ALA A 19 -8.24 14.84 9.16
CA ALA A 19 -7.79 15.56 7.96
C ALA A 19 -8.04 17.09 8.02
N PRO A 20 -9.26 17.60 8.31
CA PRO A 20 -9.49 19.04 8.44
C PRO A 20 -8.84 19.65 9.69
N VAL A 21 -8.81 18.93 10.82
CA VAL A 21 -8.17 19.41 12.07
C VAL A 21 -6.67 19.62 11.86
N ARG A 22 -5.99 18.67 11.20
CA ARG A 22 -4.57 18.76 10.87
C ARG A 22 -4.26 20.01 10.05
N ASN A 23 -5.08 20.31 9.05
CA ASN A 23 -4.89 21.49 8.18
C ASN A 23 -5.17 22.81 8.91
N ARG A 24 -6.13 22.84 9.84
CA ARG A 24 -6.46 24.03 10.64
C ARG A 24 -5.40 24.34 11.70
N TYR A 25 -4.81 23.32 12.31
CA TYR A 25 -3.86 23.47 13.42
C TYR A 25 -2.40 23.15 13.03
N ARG A 26 -1.88 23.77 11.96
CA ARG A 26 -0.48 23.59 11.50
C ARG A 26 0.57 23.86 12.58
N LYS A 27 0.28 24.74 13.55
CA LYS A 27 1.15 25.02 14.72
C LYS A 27 1.46 23.79 15.58
N ILE A 28 0.46 22.92 15.75
CA ILE A 28 0.57 21.72 16.58
C ILE A 28 1.08 20.55 15.74
N TYR A 29 0.55 20.39 14.51
CA TYR A 29 0.79 19.21 13.68
C TYR A 29 1.94 19.33 12.68
N ALA A 30 2.45 20.54 12.40
CA ALA A 30 3.55 20.75 11.44
C ALA A 30 4.54 21.86 11.86
N PRO A 31 4.98 21.96 13.13
CA PRO A 31 5.84 23.06 13.59
C PRO A 31 7.16 23.17 12.81
N ARG A 32 7.73 22.03 12.40
CA ARG A 32 9.01 21.98 11.66
C ARG A 32 8.96 22.55 10.24
N THR A 33 7.78 22.95 9.75
CA THR A 33 7.60 23.49 8.39
C THR A 33 7.75 25.01 8.31
N PHE A 34 7.57 25.75 9.41
CA PHE A 34 7.60 27.23 9.42
C PHE A 34 8.30 27.84 10.64
N LEU A 35 8.75 27.05 11.62
CA LEU A 35 9.46 27.60 12.78
C LEU A 35 10.80 28.23 12.35
N GLY A 36 10.98 29.51 12.68
CA GLY A 36 12.22 30.26 12.42
C GLY A 36 13.44 29.77 13.21
N SER A 37 13.23 28.96 14.24
CA SER A 37 14.31 28.31 15.01
C SER A 37 14.99 27.15 14.26
N VAL A 38 14.38 26.66 13.18
CA VAL A 38 14.97 25.59 12.34
C VAL A 38 15.56 26.23 11.09
N PRO A 39 16.87 25.98 10.78
CA PRO A 39 17.51 26.44 9.56
C PRO A 39 16.71 26.01 8.33
N GLU A 40 16.64 26.86 7.31
CA GLU A 40 15.78 26.62 6.13
C GLU A 40 16.11 25.32 5.38
N LYS A 41 17.37 24.91 5.42
CA LYS A 41 17.86 23.61 4.91
C LYS A 41 17.28 22.38 5.64
N ASP A 42 16.91 22.55 6.91
CA ASP A 42 16.47 21.47 7.80
C ASP A 42 14.93 21.42 7.93
N ARG A 43 14.22 22.31 7.22
CA ARG A 43 12.77 22.40 7.23
C ARG A 43 12.17 21.31 6.34
N THR A 44 11.16 20.62 6.86
CA THR A 44 10.32 19.76 6.02
C THR A 44 9.62 20.64 4.97
N PRO A 45 9.66 20.28 3.67
CA PRO A 45 9.03 21.08 2.62
C PRO A 45 7.58 21.35 2.98
N GLN A 46 7.15 22.61 2.85
CA GLN A 46 5.80 22.99 3.22
C GLN A 46 4.81 22.31 2.29
N GLU A 47 3.98 21.45 2.86
CA GLU A 47 2.85 20.85 2.14
C GLU A 47 1.93 21.99 1.66
N ARG A 48 1.58 21.99 0.37
CA ARG A 48 0.69 23.04 -0.18
C ARG A 48 -0.60 23.00 0.64
N ALA A 49 -1.01 24.13 1.21
CA ALA A 49 -2.03 24.23 2.27
C ALA A 49 -3.45 23.73 1.92
N SER A 50 -3.64 23.12 0.75
CA SER A 50 -4.89 22.53 0.30
C SER A 50 -5.01 21.07 0.75
N GLY A 51 -5.73 20.85 1.86
CA GLY A 51 -6.72 19.77 2.03
C GLY A 51 -6.25 18.33 1.87
N SER A 52 -6.04 17.95 0.60
CA SER A 52 -5.81 16.59 0.12
C SER A 52 -4.42 16.40 -0.52
N HIS A 53 -3.63 17.48 -0.68
CA HIS A 53 -2.31 17.42 -1.30
C HIS A 53 -1.24 16.84 -0.38
N TRP A 54 -1.49 16.80 0.93
CA TRP A 54 -0.55 16.26 1.91
C TRP A 54 -0.05 14.86 1.54
N PHE A 55 -0.95 13.98 1.12
CA PHE A 55 -0.58 12.60 0.77
C PHE A 55 0.26 12.52 -0.51
N GLY A 56 0.00 13.41 -1.47
CA GLY A 56 0.82 13.55 -2.68
C GLY A 56 2.21 14.11 -2.36
N ASP A 57 2.26 15.15 -1.53
CA ASP A 57 3.49 15.78 -1.07
C ASP A 57 4.36 14.78 -0.27
N PHE A 58 3.76 13.93 0.56
CA PHE A 58 4.48 12.83 1.24
C PHE A 58 5.05 11.80 0.28
N ARG A 59 4.33 11.46 -0.80
CA ARG A 59 4.83 10.50 -1.79
C ARG A 59 5.95 11.06 -2.66
N GLN A 60 6.00 12.38 -2.84
CA GLN A 60 7.04 13.07 -3.62
C GLN A 60 8.27 13.41 -2.80
N LEU A 61 8.25 13.18 -1.48
CA LEU A 61 9.40 13.41 -0.62
C LEU A 61 10.59 12.56 -1.10
N SER A 62 11.72 13.20 -1.35
CA SER A 62 12.90 12.50 -1.86
C SER A 62 13.52 11.60 -0.80
N ASP A 63 13.94 10.41 -1.21
CA ASP A 63 14.59 9.44 -0.31
C ASP A 63 15.90 10.01 0.30
N ARG A 64 16.58 10.93 -0.40
CA ARG A 64 17.75 11.66 0.10
C ARG A 64 17.40 12.61 1.25
N PHE A 65 16.28 13.32 1.16
CA PHE A 65 15.83 14.23 2.22
C PHE A 65 15.50 13.44 3.49
N VAL A 66 14.86 12.28 3.36
CA VAL A 66 14.56 11.38 4.49
C VAL A 66 15.84 10.95 5.21
N LEU A 67 16.87 10.53 4.46
CA LEU A 67 18.14 10.07 5.03
C LEU A 67 18.90 11.20 5.75
N GLN A 68 18.83 12.44 5.27
CA GLN A 68 19.53 13.57 5.89
C GLN A 68 18.88 14.06 7.19
N HIS A 69 17.57 13.84 7.36
CA HIS A 69 16.80 14.39 8.48
C HIS A 69 16.30 13.34 9.48
N ASN A 70 16.42 12.06 9.16
CA ASN A 70 15.99 10.96 10.01
C ASN A 70 17.14 9.99 10.25
N SER A 71 16.98 9.16 11.27
CA SER A 71 17.90 8.05 11.51
C SER A 71 17.89 7.05 10.34
N LEU A 72 19.00 6.33 10.19
CA LEU A 72 19.16 5.27 9.21
C LEU A 72 18.07 4.19 9.34
N ASP A 73 17.63 3.88 10.56
CA ASP A 73 16.57 2.90 10.83
C ASP A 73 15.22 3.32 10.20
N ALA A 74 14.84 4.59 10.34
CA ALA A 74 13.62 5.13 9.74
C ALA A 74 13.66 5.09 8.21
N TYR A 75 14.84 5.35 7.63
CA TYR A 75 15.05 5.23 6.18
C TYR A 75 14.88 3.79 5.70
N LEU A 76 15.51 2.81 6.37
CA LEU A 76 15.39 1.40 6.01
C LEU A 76 13.95 0.90 6.14
N TYR A 77 13.25 1.31 7.19
CA TYR A 77 11.84 0.95 7.39
C TYR A 77 10.94 1.46 6.26
N LEU A 78 11.11 2.71 5.83
CA LEU A 78 10.33 3.28 4.71
C LEU A 78 10.64 2.59 3.38
N GLN A 79 11.92 2.27 3.13
CA GLN A 79 12.31 1.54 1.92
C GLN A 79 11.71 0.12 1.91
N PHE A 80 11.74 -0.56 3.06
CA PHE A 80 11.10 -1.86 3.25
C PHE A 80 9.58 -1.83 3.00
N LEU A 81 8.88 -0.86 3.58
CA LEU A 81 7.44 -0.67 3.35
C LEU A 81 7.11 -0.41 1.88
N LYS A 82 7.89 0.44 1.20
CA LYS A 82 7.70 0.74 -0.24
C LYS A 82 7.84 -0.53 -1.08
N VAL A 83 8.77 -1.43 -0.74
CA VAL A 83 8.97 -2.71 -1.43
C VAL A 83 7.81 -3.67 -1.17
N ILE A 84 7.39 -3.85 0.09
CA ILE A 84 6.27 -4.74 0.44
C ILE A 84 4.98 -4.29 -0.25
N ILE A 85 4.64 -3.00 -0.19
CA ILE A 85 3.46 -2.46 -0.87
C ILE A 85 3.54 -2.75 -2.37
N GLY A 86 4.71 -2.56 -2.98
CA GLY A 86 4.93 -2.88 -4.39
C GLY A 86 4.70 -4.36 -4.72
N ILE A 87 5.24 -5.28 -3.91
CA ILE A 87 5.08 -6.72 -4.10
C ILE A 87 3.62 -7.14 -3.90
N CYS A 88 2.93 -6.59 -2.90
CA CYS A 88 1.51 -6.85 -2.68
C CYS A 88 0.66 -6.40 -3.88
N LEU A 89 0.91 -5.20 -4.41
CA LEU A 89 0.19 -4.68 -5.59
C LEU A 89 0.48 -5.52 -6.83
N LEU A 90 1.74 -5.86 -7.07
CA LEU A 90 2.14 -6.75 -8.16
C LEU A 90 1.46 -8.12 -8.04
N GLY A 91 1.42 -8.68 -6.83
CA GLY A 91 0.73 -9.94 -6.54
C GLY A 91 -0.77 -9.85 -6.80
N CYS A 92 -1.43 -8.77 -6.36
CA CYS A 92 -2.84 -8.53 -6.65
C CYS A 92 -3.10 -8.41 -8.17
N LEU A 93 -2.26 -7.67 -8.89
CA LEU A 93 -2.43 -7.46 -10.33
C LEU A 93 -2.14 -8.71 -11.17
N LEU A 94 -1.25 -9.59 -10.71
CA LEU A 94 -0.95 -10.85 -11.42
C LEU A 94 -1.92 -11.97 -11.02
N ALA A 95 -2.17 -12.15 -9.73
CA ALA A 95 -2.93 -13.28 -9.22
C ALA A 95 -4.44 -13.07 -9.39
N LEU A 96 -5.01 -11.90 -9.06
CA LEU A 96 -6.46 -11.72 -9.10
C LEU A 96 -7.07 -11.95 -10.49
N PRO A 97 -6.59 -11.32 -11.58
CA PRO A 97 -7.26 -11.47 -12.89
C PRO A 97 -7.10 -12.87 -13.50
N ILE A 98 -6.08 -13.63 -13.10
CA ILE A 98 -5.79 -14.95 -13.70
C ILE A 98 -6.34 -16.07 -12.81
N LEU A 99 -6.10 -16.02 -11.50
CA LEU A 99 -6.48 -17.07 -10.56
C LEU A 99 -7.99 -17.06 -10.28
N PHE A 100 -8.65 -15.89 -10.21
CA PHE A 100 -10.10 -15.82 -9.97
C PHE A 100 -10.93 -16.55 -11.04
N PRO A 101 -10.76 -16.28 -12.35
CA PRO A 101 -11.57 -16.95 -13.36
C PRO A 101 -11.21 -18.44 -13.53
N ILE A 102 -9.97 -18.83 -13.22
CA ILE A 102 -9.54 -20.24 -13.27
C ILE A 102 -10.17 -21.02 -12.11
N ASN A 103 -10.17 -20.47 -10.90
CA ASN A 103 -10.74 -21.13 -9.73
C ASN A 103 -12.26 -21.19 -9.81
N ALA A 104 -12.90 -20.12 -10.33
CA ALA A 104 -14.34 -20.10 -10.59
C ALA A 104 -14.79 -21.15 -11.62
N ARG A 105 -13.97 -21.46 -12.63
CA ARG A 105 -14.27 -22.50 -13.65
C ARG A 105 -13.75 -23.91 -13.28
N GLY A 106 -13.23 -24.06 -12.06
CA GLY A 106 -12.64 -25.28 -11.53
C GLY A 106 -13.60 -26.47 -11.39
N GLY A 107 -14.91 -26.21 -11.45
CA GLY A 107 -15.96 -27.24 -11.51
C GLY A 107 -16.33 -27.87 -10.16
N GLY A 108 -15.89 -27.28 -9.04
CA GLY A 108 -16.35 -27.67 -7.71
C GLY A 108 -17.70 -27.06 -7.33
N THR A 109 -18.23 -27.48 -6.18
CA THR A 109 -19.57 -27.14 -5.68
C THR A 109 -19.56 -26.09 -4.57
N ALA A 110 -18.40 -25.53 -4.23
CA ALA A 110 -18.28 -24.51 -3.21
C ALA A 110 -19.06 -23.24 -3.58
N SER A 111 -19.40 -22.42 -2.60
CA SER A 111 -20.16 -21.17 -2.81
C SER A 111 -19.42 -19.97 -2.21
N GLN A 112 -19.76 -18.76 -2.65
CA GLN A 112 -19.20 -17.52 -2.15
C GLN A 112 -17.66 -17.45 -2.29
N LEU A 113 -16.94 -17.11 -1.21
CA LEU A 113 -15.48 -16.96 -1.21
C LEU A 113 -14.77 -18.29 -1.44
N ASP A 114 -15.39 -19.40 -1.07
CA ASP A 114 -14.78 -20.74 -1.14
C ASP A 114 -14.60 -21.21 -2.59
N ILE A 115 -15.35 -20.62 -3.54
CA ILE A 115 -15.19 -20.86 -4.99
C ILE A 115 -13.76 -20.51 -5.46
N LEU A 116 -13.14 -19.51 -4.84
CA LEU A 116 -11.83 -19.00 -5.22
C LEU A 116 -10.68 -19.81 -4.64
N THR A 117 -10.96 -20.79 -3.78
CA THR A 117 -9.94 -21.62 -3.15
C THR A 117 -9.44 -22.69 -4.12
N ILE A 118 -8.17 -23.07 -3.98
CA ILE A 118 -7.59 -24.16 -4.78
C ILE A 118 -8.29 -25.50 -4.52
N GLY A 119 -8.88 -25.68 -3.33
CA GLY A 119 -9.66 -26.86 -2.96
C GLY A 119 -10.92 -27.07 -3.79
N ASN A 120 -11.45 -26.02 -4.44
CA ASN A 120 -12.61 -26.10 -5.31
C ASN A 120 -12.27 -26.52 -6.76
N VAL A 121 -10.99 -26.73 -7.08
CA VAL A 121 -10.54 -27.07 -8.44
C VAL A 121 -10.45 -28.58 -8.64
N VAL A 122 -11.46 -29.16 -9.31
CA VAL A 122 -11.51 -30.61 -9.62
C VAL A 122 -10.69 -30.95 -10.87
N LYS A 123 -10.59 -30.01 -11.82
CA LYS A 123 -9.89 -30.19 -13.09
C LYS A 123 -8.37 -30.08 -12.90
N LYS A 124 -7.65 -31.19 -13.05
CA LYS A 124 -6.17 -31.25 -12.95
C LYS A 124 -5.46 -30.23 -13.85
N ASN A 125 -5.98 -29.97 -15.05
CA ASN A 125 -5.39 -29.01 -15.98
C ASN A 125 -5.36 -27.57 -15.43
N HIS A 126 -6.28 -27.20 -14.53
CA HIS A 126 -6.34 -25.85 -13.95
C HIS A 126 -5.33 -25.66 -12.80
N LEU A 127 -4.84 -26.74 -12.20
CA LEU A 127 -3.80 -26.68 -11.16
C LEU A 127 -2.45 -26.21 -11.73
N TRP A 128 -2.16 -26.51 -12.99
CA TRP A 128 -0.96 -26.02 -13.68
C TRP A 128 -0.91 -24.49 -13.78
N ALA A 129 -2.06 -23.82 -13.82
CA ALA A 129 -2.10 -22.36 -13.82
C ALA A 129 -1.58 -21.76 -12.50
N HIS A 130 -1.83 -22.42 -11.36
CA HIS A 130 -1.31 -21.99 -10.07
C HIS A 130 0.22 -22.09 -10.02
N VAL A 131 0.77 -23.16 -10.60
CA VAL A 131 2.22 -23.35 -10.74
C VAL A 131 2.81 -22.27 -11.64
N ALA A 132 2.21 -22.03 -12.81
CA ALA A 132 2.68 -21.01 -13.75
C ALA A 132 2.66 -19.59 -13.14
N ILE A 133 1.60 -19.22 -12.42
CA ILE A 133 1.50 -17.92 -11.74
C ILE A 133 2.48 -17.83 -10.57
N GLY A 134 2.67 -18.92 -9.81
CA GLY A 134 3.68 -18.98 -8.76
C GLY A 134 5.08 -18.70 -9.32
N TRP A 135 5.44 -19.31 -10.45
CA TRP A 135 6.70 -19.03 -11.14
C TRP A 135 6.77 -17.60 -11.66
N ALA A 136 5.71 -17.09 -12.31
CA ALA A 136 5.67 -15.72 -12.80
C ALA A 136 5.84 -14.70 -11.65
N PHE A 137 5.17 -14.92 -10.52
CA PHE A 137 5.27 -14.06 -9.34
C PHE A 137 6.67 -14.13 -8.71
N PHE A 138 7.23 -15.34 -8.58
CA PHE A 138 8.58 -15.53 -8.06
C PHE A 138 9.64 -14.83 -8.90
N LEU A 139 9.53 -14.88 -10.24
CA LEU A 139 10.43 -14.18 -11.15
C LEU A 139 10.17 -12.66 -11.20
N ALA A 140 8.93 -12.22 -11.05
CA ALA A 140 8.57 -10.81 -11.11
C ALA A 140 9.09 -10.02 -9.90
N ILE A 141 9.18 -10.62 -8.71
CA ILE A 141 9.71 -9.98 -7.49
C ILE A 141 11.14 -9.45 -7.65
N PRO A 142 12.17 -10.26 -8.01
CA PRO A 142 13.53 -9.77 -8.14
C PRO A 142 13.66 -8.73 -9.27
N ILE A 143 12.96 -8.92 -10.39
CA ILE A 143 12.94 -7.94 -11.50
C ILE A 143 12.38 -6.60 -11.02
N PHE A 144 11.27 -6.62 -10.28
CA PHE A 144 10.69 -5.42 -9.68
C PHE A 144 11.69 -4.75 -8.73
N ILE A 145 12.33 -5.51 -7.85
CA ILE A 145 13.32 -4.98 -6.89
C ILE A 145 14.51 -4.35 -7.62
N THR A 146 15.04 -4.97 -8.67
CA THR A 146 16.16 -4.43 -9.46
C THR A 146 15.76 -3.17 -10.21
N SER A 147 14.56 -3.13 -10.82
CA SER A 147 14.06 -1.95 -11.54
C SER A 147 13.85 -0.71 -10.65
N ARG A 148 13.77 -0.92 -9.33
CA ARG A 148 13.62 0.15 -8.33
C ARG A 148 14.95 0.65 -7.80
N GLN A 149 16.03 -0.11 -8.02
CA GLN A 149 17.39 0.22 -7.59
C GLN A 149 18.25 0.88 -8.68
N SER A 150 17.88 0.73 -9.96
CA SER A 150 18.45 1.46 -11.10
C SER A 150 17.86 2.86 -11.23
#